data_AF-A0A925R999-F1
#
_entry.id   AF-A0A925R999-F1
#
_cell.length_a   1.000
_cell.length_b   1.000
_cell.length_c   1.000
_cell.angle_alpha   90.00
_cell.angle_beta   90.00
_cell.angle_gamma   90.00
#
_symmetry.space_group_name_H-M   'P 1'
#
loop_
_entity.id
_entity.type
_entity.pdbx_description
1 polymer ?
#
loop_
_entity_poly.entity_id
_entity_poly.type
_entity_poly.pdbx_seq_one_letter_code
_entity_poly.pdbx_strand_id
1 'polypeptide(L)'
;MKWLKDTGNPNGRPNSDVVRPIYNGSDITRRWAGNWVVDFAGLEQAEAADYLAPFAYAEAEVKPKRITNNRAARAERWWHHGEKRPAMRTSLHGLTHYIATSETAKHRFFVKLPVQVAPEHKLIVIPSQLDVMLGILSSRIHCVWALASGGTLEDRPVYTSSLCFETFPFPPGFDLKAKAVPEDEPFLSIATAAADLNAWREKWLNPEGWLDWEITPEEQTAGFPSRPVPKPEHAAAWKKRTLTNLYNEMPAGLKLRQEKLDKAVAAAYGWTDYTPEMPDETILGRLLKLNLEMAGPCQ
;
A
#
# COMPACT_ATOMS: atom_id res chain seq x y z
N MET A 1 9.38 22.32 -1.36
CA MET A 1 8.66 22.52 -0.08
C MET A 1 9.50 23.42 0.83
N LYS A 2 9.05 24.64 1.22
CA LYS A 2 9.87 25.58 2.03
C LYS A 2 10.19 25.05 3.44
N TRP A 3 9.26 24.32 4.05
CA TRP A 3 9.39 23.83 5.43
C TRP A 3 10.45 22.76 5.63
N LEU A 4 10.77 21.96 4.61
CA LEU A 4 11.81 20.93 4.73
C LEU A 4 13.21 21.53 4.85
N LYS A 5 13.40 22.77 4.37
CA LYS A 5 14.65 23.53 4.48
C LYS A 5 14.79 24.26 5.81
N ASP A 6 13.70 24.35 6.56
CA ASP A 6 13.67 25.07 7.82
C ASP A 6 14.29 24.20 8.92
N THR A 7 15.35 24.72 9.52
CA THR A 7 16.14 24.09 10.58
C THR A 7 15.98 24.80 11.92
N GLY A 8 15.09 25.80 12.00
CA GLY A 8 14.92 26.67 13.17
C GLY A 8 14.03 26.12 14.29
N ASN A 9 13.69 24.83 14.27
CA ASN A 9 12.85 24.24 15.31
C ASN A 9 13.60 24.20 16.67
N PRO A 10 12.99 24.67 17.78
CA PRO A 10 13.62 24.67 19.11
C PRO A 10 14.08 23.29 19.61
N ASN A 11 13.41 22.23 19.18
CA ASN A 11 13.79 20.85 19.52
C ASN A 11 15.00 20.32 18.71
N GLY A 12 15.55 21.10 17.77
CA GLY A 12 16.65 20.72 16.90
C GLY A 12 16.31 19.62 15.87
N ARG A 13 15.03 19.28 15.71
CA ARG A 13 14.55 18.22 14.82
C ARG A 13 14.06 18.78 13.48
N PRO A 14 14.24 18.06 12.37
CA PRO A 14 13.79 18.53 11.07
C PRO A 14 12.26 18.40 10.94
N ASN A 15 11.65 19.30 10.17
CA ASN A 15 10.20 19.23 9.88
C ASN A 15 9.79 17.94 9.15
N SER A 16 10.72 17.23 8.50
CA SER A 16 10.47 15.93 7.86
C SER A 16 9.99 14.85 8.83
N ASP A 17 10.20 15.02 10.14
CA ASP A 17 9.70 14.08 11.15
C ASP A 17 8.16 14.04 11.18
N VAL A 18 7.54 15.20 10.94
CA VAL A 18 6.08 15.43 11.03
C VAL A 18 5.45 15.86 9.72
N VAL A 19 6.22 16.14 8.66
CA VAL A 19 5.71 16.52 7.34
C VAL A 19 6.05 15.44 6.34
N ARG A 20 5.04 14.76 5.78
CA ARG A 20 5.23 13.57 4.92
C ARG A 20 4.42 13.65 3.63
N PRO A 21 4.89 13.05 2.52
CA PRO A 21 4.05 12.78 1.36
C PRO A 21 2.86 11.92 1.80
N ILE A 22 1.64 12.22 1.35
CA ILE A 22 0.45 11.39 1.64
C ILE A 22 -0.12 10.81 0.36
N TYR A 23 -0.44 9.53 0.40
CA TYR A 23 -1.00 8.77 -0.73
C TYR A 23 -2.36 8.21 -0.36
N ASN A 24 -3.33 8.36 -1.25
CA ASN A 24 -4.65 7.74 -1.17
C ASN A 24 -4.85 6.70 -2.30
N GLY A 25 -6.06 6.12 -2.37
CA GLY A 25 -6.40 5.15 -3.41
C GLY A 25 -6.24 5.66 -4.85
N SER A 26 -6.53 6.94 -5.10
CA SER A 26 -6.31 7.56 -6.42
C SER A 26 -4.82 7.74 -6.72
N ASP A 27 -4.00 8.05 -5.72
CA ASP A 27 -2.56 8.24 -5.91
C ASP A 27 -1.87 6.94 -6.33
N ILE A 28 -2.28 5.79 -5.77
CA ILE A 28 -1.73 4.48 -6.15
C ILE A 28 -2.35 3.91 -7.43
N THR A 29 -3.63 4.18 -7.71
CA THR A 29 -4.29 3.67 -8.93
C THR A 29 -3.95 4.51 -10.16
N ARG A 30 -3.61 5.78 -9.96
CA ARG A 30 -3.28 6.76 -11.00
C ARG A 30 -1.86 7.31 -10.83
N ARG A 31 -1.77 8.54 -10.36
CA ARG A 31 -0.55 9.30 -10.13
C ARG A 31 -0.74 10.10 -8.88
N TRP A 32 0.33 10.20 -8.09
CA TRP A 32 0.33 11.02 -6.90
C TRP A 32 0.07 12.48 -7.25
N ALA A 33 -0.88 13.09 -6.55
CA ALA A 33 -1.27 14.49 -6.75
C ALA A 33 -0.28 15.50 -6.14
N GLY A 34 0.81 15.05 -5.52
CA GLY A 34 1.79 15.94 -4.87
C GLY A 34 1.34 16.44 -3.49
N ASN A 35 0.40 15.74 -2.85
CA ASN A 35 -0.14 16.14 -1.55
C ASN A 35 0.76 15.73 -0.38
N TRP A 36 0.81 16.59 0.63
CA TRP A 36 1.57 16.39 1.87
C TRP A 36 0.64 16.47 3.08
N VAL A 37 1.06 15.86 4.18
CA VAL A 37 0.35 15.87 5.46
C VAL A 37 1.26 16.29 6.60
N VAL A 38 0.69 17.01 7.56
CA VAL A 38 1.30 17.24 8.87
C VAL A 38 0.76 16.19 9.84
N ASP A 39 1.64 15.30 10.30
CA ASP A 39 1.35 14.21 11.21
C ASP A 39 2.31 14.25 12.40
N PHE A 40 1.84 14.79 13.52
CA PHE A 40 2.61 14.84 14.78
C PHE A 40 2.73 13.47 15.47
N ALA A 41 2.32 12.36 14.85
CA ALA A 41 2.54 10.97 15.31
C ALA A 41 2.10 10.63 16.74
N GLY A 42 1.34 11.51 17.41
CA GLY A 42 0.89 11.33 18.78
C GLY A 42 1.55 12.22 19.83
N LEU A 43 2.50 13.10 19.46
CA LEU A 43 3.17 14.08 20.33
C LEU A 43 2.20 14.95 21.13
N GLU A 44 2.56 15.25 22.38
CA GLU A 44 1.83 16.22 23.18
C GLU A 44 1.88 17.62 22.55
N GLN A 45 0.93 18.50 22.89
CA GLN A 45 0.80 19.79 22.20
C GLN A 45 2.07 20.63 22.27
N ALA A 46 2.75 20.64 23.41
CA ALA A 46 3.99 21.39 23.61
C ALA A 46 5.11 20.87 22.70
N GLU A 47 5.28 19.55 22.61
CA GLU A 47 6.29 18.92 21.74
C GLU A 47 5.95 19.12 20.25
N ALA A 48 4.66 19.08 19.90
CA ALA A 48 4.21 19.39 18.55
C ALA A 48 4.47 20.87 18.19
N ALA A 49 4.31 21.78 19.16
CA ALA A 49 4.56 23.21 18.98
C ALA A 49 6.04 23.56 18.73
N ASP A 50 6.98 22.68 19.13
CA ASP A 50 8.39 22.83 18.79
C ASP A 50 8.68 22.62 17.28
N TYR A 51 7.73 22.07 16.52
CA TYR A 51 7.77 22.10 15.05
C TYR A 51 7.09 23.38 14.55
N LEU A 52 7.81 24.50 14.60
CA LEU A 52 7.25 25.85 14.50
C LEU A 52 6.37 26.05 13.27
N ALA A 53 6.91 25.81 12.07
CA ALA A 53 6.15 26.04 10.83
C ALA A 53 4.97 25.06 10.64
N PRO A 54 5.15 23.73 10.82
CA PRO A 54 4.02 22.79 10.76
C PRO A 54 2.92 23.08 11.79
N PHE A 55 3.29 23.41 13.03
CA PHE A 55 2.33 23.68 14.09
C PHE A 55 1.57 24.99 13.88
N ALA A 56 2.27 26.06 13.49
CA ALA A 56 1.63 27.33 13.16
C ALA A 56 0.60 27.18 12.02
N TYR A 57 0.91 26.36 11.01
CA TYR A 57 -0.07 26.02 9.97
C TYR A 57 -1.27 25.26 10.53
N ALA A 58 -1.04 24.26 11.38
CA ALA A 58 -2.12 23.51 12.00
C ALA A 58 -3.02 24.44 12.86
N GLU A 59 -2.44 25.40 13.58
CA GLU A 59 -3.21 26.40 14.34
C GLU A 59 -4.04 27.32 13.45
N ALA A 60 -3.49 27.79 12.33
CA ALA A 60 -4.20 28.67 11.42
C ALA A 60 -5.31 27.95 10.64
N GLU A 61 -5.03 26.74 10.13
CA GLU A 61 -5.86 26.07 9.12
C GLU A 61 -6.67 24.89 9.65
N VAL A 62 -6.19 24.19 10.68
CA VAL A 62 -6.79 22.94 11.19
C VAL A 62 -7.62 23.21 12.44
N LYS A 63 -7.09 23.99 13.39
CA LYS A 63 -7.76 24.32 14.66
C LYS A 63 -9.16 24.90 14.45
N PRO A 64 -9.40 25.94 13.61
CA PRO A 64 -10.73 26.54 13.48
C PRO A 64 -11.80 25.55 12.98
N LYS A 65 -11.39 24.55 12.19
CA LYS A 65 -12.28 23.51 11.62
C LYS A 65 -12.58 22.38 12.61
N ARG A 66 -11.70 22.15 13.59
CA ARG A 66 -11.79 20.99 14.49
C ARG A 66 -12.28 21.31 15.89
N ILE A 67 -12.16 22.55 16.35
CA ILE A 67 -12.66 22.95 17.67
C ILE A 67 -14.18 22.84 17.80
N THR A 68 -14.92 22.86 16.69
CA THR A 68 -16.38 22.68 16.66
C THR A 68 -16.81 21.21 16.51
N ASN A 69 -15.88 20.25 16.60
CA ASN A 69 -16.20 18.84 16.43
C ASN A 69 -17.07 18.32 17.59
N ASN A 70 -18.15 17.60 17.27
CA ASN A 70 -19.07 17.02 18.26
C ASN A 70 -18.38 16.05 19.25
N ARG A 71 -17.22 15.48 18.89
CA ARG A 71 -16.43 14.64 19.80
C ARG A 71 -15.41 15.50 20.55
N ALA A 72 -15.66 15.78 21.83
CA ALA A 72 -14.81 16.63 22.68
C ALA A 72 -13.32 16.30 22.59
N ALA A 73 -12.94 15.02 22.68
CA ALA A 73 -11.54 14.60 22.58
C ALA A 73 -10.84 15.02 21.26
N ARG A 74 -11.57 15.15 20.15
CA ARG A 74 -11.03 15.61 18.85
C ARG A 74 -10.96 17.14 18.77
N ALA A 75 -11.83 17.84 19.48
CA ALA A 75 -11.79 19.30 19.60
C ALA A 75 -10.65 19.75 20.53
N GLU A 76 -10.49 19.09 21.69
CA GLU A 76 -9.42 19.33 22.65
C GLU A 76 -8.05 19.01 22.05
N ARG A 77 -7.93 17.88 21.34
CA ARG A 77 -6.70 17.44 20.67
C ARG A 77 -6.72 17.73 19.18
N TRP A 78 -7.10 18.96 18.82
CA TRP A 78 -7.33 19.36 17.43
C TRP A 78 -6.10 19.15 16.50
N TRP A 79 -4.87 19.15 17.03
CA TRP A 79 -3.64 18.92 16.27
C TRP A 79 -3.42 17.44 15.92
N HIS A 80 -4.11 16.50 16.58
CA HIS A 80 -3.99 15.08 16.27
C HIS A 80 -4.88 14.63 15.13
N HIS A 81 -4.43 13.63 14.38
CA HIS A 81 -5.32 12.85 13.53
C HIS A 81 -6.40 12.14 14.36
N GLY A 82 -7.59 11.99 13.79
CA GLY A 82 -8.74 11.41 14.48
C GLY A 82 -8.51 9.99 15.00
N GLU A 83 -7.61 9.23 14.35
CA GLU A 83 -7.06 7.96 14.81
C GLU A 83 -5.53 7.99 14.66
N LYS A 84 -4.78 7.71 15.74
CA LYS A 84 -3.31 7.74 15.74
C LYS A 84 -2.66 6.50 15.11
N ARG A 85 -3.41 5.40 15.04
CA ARG A 85 -3.00 4.07 14.51
C ARG A 85 -1.64 3.56 15.08
N PRO A 86 -1.47 3.48 16.41
CA PRO A 86 -0.20 3.08 17.02
C PRO A 86 0.25 1.68 16.62
N ALA A 87 -0.67 0.69 16.57
CA ALA A 87 -0.35 -0.67 16.15
C ALA A 87 0.24 -0.72 14.73
N MET A 88 -0.34 0.03 13.79
CA MET A 88 0.20 0.13 12.43
C MET A 88 1.61 0.73 12.43
N ARG A 89 1.82 1.83 13.16
CA ARG A 89 3.15 2.49 13.25
C ARG A 89 4.20 1.54 13.82
N THR A 90 3.86 0.81 14.88
CA THR A 90 4.75 -0.21 15.47
C THR A 90 5.09 -1.30 14.47
N SER A 91 4.10 -1.82 13.72
CA SER A 91 4.34 -2.88 12.73
C SER A 91 5.16 -2.43 11.52
N LEU A 92 5.21 -1.13 11.22
CA LEU A 92 6.04 -0.58 10.14
C LEU A 92 7.48 -0.29 10.58
N HIS A 93 7.77 -0.33 11.88
CA HIS A 93 9.09 -0.03 12.41
C HIS A 93 10.13 -1.04 11.90
N GLY A 94 11.24 -0.52 11.33
CA GLY A 94 12.33 -1.34 10.79
C GLY A 94 12.09 -1.87 9.37
N LEU A 95 10.93 -1.60 8.77
CA LEU A 95 10.69 -1.89 7.35
C LEU A 95 11.20 -0.75 6.47
N THR A 96 11.61 -1.08 5.24
CA THR A 96 11.95 -0.07 4.22
C THR A 96 10.72 0.36 3.40
N HIS A 97 9.79 -0.57 3.22
CA HIS A 97 8.53 -0.38 2.52
C HIS A 97 7.48 -1.31 3.12
N TYR A 98 6.22 -1.05 2.79
CA TYR A 98 5.09 -1.91 3.13
C TYR A 98 4.25 -2.18 1.88
N ILE A 99 3.40 -3.20 1.97
CA ILE A 99 2.46 -3.52 0.89
C ILE A 99 1.16 -2.76 1.14
N ALA A 100 0.59 -2.18 0.09
CA ALA A 100 -0.65 -1.45 0.16
C ALA A 100 -1.63 -1.85 -0.96
N THR A 101 -2.92 -1.69 -0.69
CA THR A 101 -3.97 -1.74 -1.71
C THR A 101 -5.06 -0.70 -1.40
N SER A 102 -5.74 -0.20 -2.43
CA SER A 102 -6.85 0.74 -2.27
C SER A 102 -8.07 -0.01 -1.78
N GLU A 103 -8.71 0.40 -0.69
CA GLU A 103 -9.93 -0.23 -0.18
C GLU A 103 -10.96 -0.43 -1.30
N THR A 104 -11.34 0.64 -2.00
CA THR A 104 -12.20 0.58 -3.18
C THR A 104 -11.37 0.61 -4.47
N ALA A 105 -11.50 -0.40 -5.34
CA ALA A 105 -10.82 -0.41 -6.64
C ALA A 105 -11.54 -1.30 -7.67
N LYS A 106 -11.58 -0.85 -8.94
CA LYS A 106 -12.09 -1.65 -10.07
C LYS A 106 -11.27 -2.93 -10.25
N HIS A 107 -9.95 -2.80 -10.22
CA HIS A 107 -9.00 -3.91 -10.31
C HIS A 107 -8.29 -4.07 -8.98
N ARG A 108 -8.13 -5.31 -8.52
CA ARG A 108 -7.39 -5.61 -7.30
C ARG A 108 -5.92 -5.80 -7.63
N PHE A 109 -5.09 -4.92 -7.09
CA PHE A 109 -3.64 -5.05 -7.15
C PHE A 109 -3.02 -4.55 -5.84
N PHE A 110 -1.80 -4.98 -5.61
CA PHE A 110 -1.00 -4.64 -4.44
C PHE A 110 0.29 -3.98 -4.91
N VAL A 111 0.72 -2.95 -4.18
CA VAL A 111 1.89 -2.12 -4.51
C VAL A 111 2.82 -2.02 -3.30
N LYS A 112 4.11 -1.79 -3.55
CA LYS A 112 5.08 -1.44 -2.51
C LYS A 112 5.08 0.07 -2.29
N LEU A 113 4.94 0.53 -1.06
CA LEU A 113 5.06 1.95 -0.68
C LEU A 113 6.17 2.14 0.35
N PRO A 114 7.07 3.15 0.19
CA PRO A 114 8.06 3.47 1.21
C PRO A 114 7.41 3.83 2.55
N VAL A 115 8.03 3.45 3.67
CA VAL A 115 7.49 3.75 5.03
C VAL A 115 7.42 5.25 5.34
N GLN A 116 8.14 6.08 4.59
CA GLN A 116 8.13 7.54 4.71
C GLN A 116 6.88 8.17 4.09
N VAL A 117 6.14 7.43 3.25
CA VAL A 117 4.87 7.87 2.68
C VAL A 117 3.74 7.56 3.66
N ALA A 118 2.94 8.57 4.00
CA ALA A 118 1.78 8.41 4.86
C ALA A 118 0.61 7.76 4.08
N PRO A 119 0.04 6.65 4.57
CA PRO A 119 -1.18 6.09 3.99
C PRO A 119 -2.42 6.86 4.46
N GLU A 120 -3.27 7.23 3.51
CA GLU A 120 -4.58 7.81 3.77
C GLU A 120 -5.61 6.72 4.19
N HIS A 121 -6.74 7.12 4.81
CA HIS A 121 -7.68 6.18 5.45
C HIS A 121 -8.24 5.08 4.54
N LYS A 122 -8.28 5.28 3.22
CA LYS A 122 -8.73 4.27 2.25
C LYS A 122 -7.62 3.39 1.69
N LEU A 123 -6.42 3.44 2.25
CA LEU A 123 -5.36 2.48 1.94
C LEU A 123 -5.31 1.39 3.02
N ILE A 124 -5.39 0.14 2.56
CA ILE A 124 -5.16 -1.02 3.41
C ILE A 124 -3.65 -1.26 3.48
N VAL A 125 -3.09 -1.16 4.68
CA VAL A 125 -1.66 -1.30 4.96
C VAL A 125 -1.37 -2.72 5.43
N ILE A 126 -0.46 -3.39 4.74
CA ILE A 126 0.01 -4.73 5.08
C ILE A 126 1.49 -4.59 5.48
N PRO A 127 1.83 -4.73 6.77
CA PRO A 127 3.15 -4.45 7.31
C PRO A 127 4.14 -5.59 7.01
N SER A 128 4.38 -5.85 5.73
CA SER A 128 5.36 -6.79 5.23
C SER A 128 6.13 -6.17 4.08
N GLN A 129 7.43 -6.43 4.05
CA GLN A 129 8.35 -6.01 2.98
C GLN A 129 8.78 -7.20 2.10
N LEU A 130 8.17 -8.38 2.30
CA LEU A 130 8.57 -9.61 1.63
C LEU A 130 7.86 -9.79 0.30
N ASP A 131 8.62 -10.14 -0.74
CA ASP A 131 8.07 -10.40 -2.07
C ASP A 131 7.15 -11.62 -2.11
N VAL A 132 7.35 -12.62 -1.24
CA VAL A 132 6.41 -13.76 -1.13
C VAL A 132 5.01 -13.30 -0.69
N MET A 133 4.90 -12.37 0.27
CA MET A 133 3.62 -11.79 0.69
C MET A 133 2.99 -10.99 -0.45
N LEU A 134 3.79 -10.15 -1.13
CA LEU A 134 3.32 -9.41 -2.31
C LEU A 134 2.80 -10.36 -3.40
N GLY A 135 3.48 -11.48 -3.62
CA GLY A 135 3.12 -12.48 -4.60
C GLY A 135 1.83 -13.21 -4.28
N ILE A 136 1.69 -13.72 -3.05
CA ILE A 136 0.44 -14.37 -2.60
C ILE A 136 -0.74 -13.42 -2.80
N LEU A 137 -0.63 -12.18 -2.32
CA LEU A 137 -1.70 -11.19 -2.42
C LEU A 137 -1.96 -10.72 -3.85
N SER A 138 -0.94 -10.65 -4.69
CA SER A 138 -1.09 -10.26 -6.10
C SER A 138 -1.62 -11.38 -6.98
N SER A 139 -1.76 -12.61 -6.48
CA SER A 139 -2.25 -13.74 -7.28
C SER A 139 -3.74 -13.66 -7.58
N ARG A 140 -4.17 -14.30 -8.67
CA ARG A 140 -5.58 -14.53 -8.97
C ARG A 140 -6.28 -15.28 -7.84
N ILE A 141 -5.59 -16.22 -7.18
CA ILE A 141 -6.14 -17.01 -6.07
C ILE A 141 -6.61 -16.09 -4.93
N HIS A 142 -5.78 -15.12 -4.51
CA HIS A 142 -6.19 -14.14 -3.50
C HIS A 142 -7.23 -13.17 -4.03
N CYS A 143 -7.10 -12.72 -5.28
CA CYS A 143 -8.08 -11.79 -5.88
C CYS A 143 -9.48 -12.40 -5.97
N VAL A 144 -9.61 -13.68 -6.33
CA VAL A 144 -10.90 -14.41 -6.36
C VAL A 144 -11.50 -14.48 -4.97
N TRP A 145 -10.71 -14.82 -3.94
CA TRP A 145 -11.17 -14.79 -2.55
C TRP A 145 -11.64 -13.39 -2.14
N ALA A 146 -10.81 -12.37 -2.37
CA ALA A 146 -11.11 -11.01 -1.98
C ALA A 146 -12.37 -10.44 -2.66
N LEU A 147 -12.64 -10.83 -3.91
CA LEU A 147 -13.85 -10.45 -4.63
C LEU A 147 -15.09 -11.17 -4.10
N ALA A 148 -14.97 -12.44 -3.69
CA ALA A 148 -16.08 -13.23 -3.17
C ALA A 148 -16.44 -12.91 -1.71
N SER A 149 -15.42 -12.67 -0.86
CA SER A 149 -15.59 -12.42 0.58
C SER A 149 -15.69 -10.93 0.92
N GLY A 150 -15.23 -10.05 0.02
CA GLY A 150 -15.27 -8.61 0.20
C GLY A 150 -16.66 -8.00 0.06
N GLY A 151 -16.73 -6.68 0.18
CA GLY A 151 -17.97 -5.92 -0.05
C GLY A 151 -17.98 -5.23 -1.42
N THR A 152 -19.05 -4.49 -1.68
CA THR A 152 -19.11 -3.55 -2.80
C THR A 152 -19.55 -2.17 -2.34
N LEU A 153 -19.05 -1.14 -3.01
CA LEU A 153 -19.59 0.21 -2.96
C LEU A 153 -20.15 0.50 -4.35
N GLU A 154 -21.49 0.46 -4.45
CA GLU A 154 -22.19 0.39 -5.74
C GLU A 154 -21.73 -0.87 -6.51
N ASP A 155 -21.08 -0.69 -7.66
CA ASP A 155 -20.53 -1.74 -8.51
C ASP A 155 -19.03 -2.00 -8.27
N ARG A 156 -18.38 -1.22 -7.38
CA ARG A 156 -16.93 -1.30 -7.18
C ARG A 156 -16.57 -2.22 -5.99
N PRO A 157 -15.67 -3.19 -6.19
CA PRO A 157 -15.19 -4.04 -5.10
C PRO A 157 -14.52 -3.25 -3.96
N VAL A 158 -14.82 -3.65 -2.73
CA VAL A 158 -14.30 -3.11 -1.47
C VAL A 158 -13.53 -4.19 -0.71
N TYR A 159 -12.26 -3.92 -0.44
CA TYR A 159 -11.37 -4.80 0.31
C TYR A 159 -11.45 -4.50 1.80
N THR A 160 -12.19 -5.32 2.52
CA THR A 160 -12.29 -5.22 3.98
C THR A 160 -11.28 -6.18 4.59
N SER A 161 -10.30 -5.69 5.36
CA SER A 161 -9.20 -6.53 5.88
C SER A 161 -9.71 -7.75 6.65
N SER A 162 -10.74 -7.56 7.49
CA SER A 162 -11.32 -8.63 8.32
C SER A 162 -12.07 -9.70 7.53
N LEU A 163 -12.44 -9.43 6.28
CA LEU A 163 -13.16 -10.38 5.41
C LEU A 163 -12.31 -10.91 4.26
N CYS A 164 -11.27 -10.17 3.86
CA CYS A 164 -10.45 -10.50 2.70
C CYS A 164 -9.06 -10.99 3.09
N PHE A 165 -8.40 -10.37 4.07
CA PHE A 165 -7.03 -10.75 4.48
C PHE A 165 -7.07 -11.73 5.65
N GLU A 166 -7.79 -11.38 6.72
CA GLU A 166 -7.77 -12.13 7.99
C GLU A 166 -8.41 -13.52 7.86
N THR A 167 -9.35 -13.69 6.93
CA THR A 167 -10.01 -14.97 6.63
C THR A 167 -9.38 -15.70 5.45
N PHE A 168 -8.42 -15.10 4.73
CA PHE A 168 -7.82 -15.74 3.58
C PHE A 168 -7.08 -17.00 4.02
N PRO A 169 -7.40 -18.17 3.43
CA PRO A 169 -6.67 -19.39 3.74
C PRO A 169 -5.30 -19.36 3.05
N PHE A 170 -4.29 -18.79 3.70
CA PHE A 170 -2.92 -18.71 3.17
C PHE A 170 -2.34 -20.10 2.82
N PRO A 171 -1.36 -20.19 1.89
CA PRO A 171 -0.77 -21.46 1.52
C PRO A 171 -0.25 -22.23 2.75
N PRO A 172 -0.46 -23.55 2.84
CA PRO A 172 0.06 -24.35 3.93
C PRO A 172 1.57 -24.15 4.14
N GLY A 173 2.00 -23.98 5.39
CA GLY A 173 3.40 -23.71 5.73
C GLY A 173 3.81 -22.23 5.64
N PHE A 174 2.95 -21.34 5.13
CA PHE A 174 3.24 -19.91 5.15
C PHE A 174 2.99 -19.28 6.53
N ASP A 175 4.04 -18.75 7.15
CA ASP A 175 3.90 -17.97 8.40
C ASP A 175 3.72 -16.47 8.10
N LEU A 176 2.58 -15.91 8.50
CA LEU A 176 2.30 -14.48 8.38
C LEU A 176 3.27 -13.59 9.18
N LYS A 177 3.96 -14.15 10.17
CA LYS A 177 4.97 -13.46 10.99
C LYS A 177 6.39 -13.63 10.45
N ALA A 178 6.56 -14.30 9.31
CA ALA A 178 7.86 -14.49 8.70
C ALA A 178 8.57 -13.14 8.45
N LYS A 179 9.85 -13.08 8.83
CA LYS A 179 10.71 -11.91 8.62
C LYS A 179 11.62 -12.04 7.40
N ALA A 180 11.66 -13.23 6.81
CA ALA A 180 12.39 -13.55 5.59
C ALA A 180 11.51 -14.44 4.71
N VAL A 181 11.83 -14.52 3.42
CA VAL A 181 11.17 -15.47 2.51
C VAL A 181 11.51 -16.89 2.98
N PRO A 182 10.51 -17.78 3.18
CA PRO A 182 10.78 -19.18 3.49
C PRO A 182 11.67 -19.84 2.43
N GLU A 183 12.54 -20.76 2.85
CA GLU A 183 13.48 -21.44 1.95
C GLU A 183 12.82 -22.54 1.10
N ASP A 184 11.55 -22.89 1.38
CA ASP A 184 10.83 -23.86 0.56
C ASP A 184 10.63 -23.33 -0.86
N GLU A 185 10.91 -24.18 -1.84
CA GLU A 185 10.94 -23.78 -3.24
C GLU A 185 9.66 -23.09 -3.76
N PRO A 186 8.43 -23.52 -3.38
CA PRO A 186 7.23 -22.80 -3.78
C PRO A 186 7.22 -21.33 -3.34
N PHE A 187 7.70 -21.02 -2.14
CA PHE A 187 7.73 -19.65 -1.61
C PHE A 187 8.82 -18.79 -2.26
N LEU A 188 9.99 -19.38 -2.57
CA LEU A 188 11.04 -18.72 -3.35
C LEU A 188 10.58 -18.40 -4.77
N SER A 189 9.88 -19.33 -5.41
CA SER A 189 9.26 -19.15 -6.72
C SER A 189 8.20 -18.04 -6.73
N ILE A 190 7.36 -17.96 -5.70
CA ILE A 190 6.38 -16.87 -5.54
C ILE A 190 7.09 -15.52 -5.40
N ALA A 191 8.09 -15.42 -4.51
CA ALA A 191 8.84 -14.18 -4.30
C ALA A 191 9.51 -13.70 -5.60
N THR A 192 10.14 -14.62 -6.33
CA THR A 192 10.79 -14.32 -7.62
C THR A 192 9.78 -13.83 -8.67
N ALA A 193 8.63 -14.50 -8.79
CA ALA A 193 7.58 -14.09 -9.72
C ALA A 193 6.97 -12.73 -9.35
N ALA A 194 6.78 -12.46 -8.06
CA ALA A 194 6.28 -11.18 -7.56
C ALA A 194 7.26 -10.03 -7.84
N ALA A 195 8.57 -10.27 -7.63
CA ALA A 195 9.61 -9.29 -7.92
C ALA A 195 9.67 -8.95 -9.42
N ASP A 196 9.62 -9.95 -10.32
CA ASP A 196 9.57 -9.73 -11.78
C ASP A 196 8.28 -8.99 -12.20
N LEU A 197 7.13 -9.38 -11.64
CA LEU A 197 5.86 -8.70 -11.87
C LEU A 197 5.92 -7.22 -11.45
N ASN A 198 6.42 -6.93 -10.25
CA ASN A 198 6.55 -5.57 -9.76
C ASN A 198 7.55 -4.75 -10.60
N ALA A 199 8.73 -5.29 -10.88
CA ALA A 199 9.75 -4.62 -11.69
C ALA A 199 9.23 -4.29 -13.10
N TRP A 200 8.48 -5.21 -13.71
CA TRP A 200 7.87 -4.97 -15.02
C TRP A 200 6.77 -3.91 -14.96
N ARG A 201 5.91 -3.93 -13.94
CA ARG A 201 4.90 -2.88 -13.73
C ARG A 201 5.57 -1.51 -13.59
N GLU A 202 6.62 -1.39 -12.78
CA GLU A 202 7.35 -0.14 -12.60
C GLU A 202 7.93 0.40 -13.92
N LYS A 203 8.59 -0.45 -14.71
CA LYS A 203 9.09 -0.07 -16.05
C LYS A 203 7.96 0.31 -17.01
N TRP A 204 6.80 -0.34 -16.91
CA TRP A 204 5.65 0.04 -17.70
C TRP A 204 5.08 1.38 -17.23
N LEU A 205 4.94 1.62 -15.93
CA LEU A 205 4.41 2.89 -15.40
C LEU A 205 5.36 4.06 -15.71
N ASN A 206 6.66 3.80 -15.66
CA ASN A 206 7.74 4.77 -15.75
C ASN A 206 8.76 4.35 -16.82
N PRO A 207 8.45 4.50 -18.12
CA PRO A 207 9.34 4.06 -19.19
C PRO A 207 10.70 4.78 -19.15
N GLU A 208 11.75 4.03 -19.46
CA GLU A 208 13.11 4.57 -19.52
C GLU A 208 13.21 5.71 -20.54
N GLY A 209 13.93 6.77 -20.17
CA GLY A 209 14.12 7.95 -21.00
C GLY A 209 12.93 8.92 -21.02
N TRP A 210 11.75 8.56 -20.50
CA TRP A 210 10.56 9.42 -20.52
C TRP A 210 10.53 10.45 -19.38
N LEU A 211 11.23 10.16 -18.29
CA LEU A 211 11.10 10.87 -17.03
C LEU A 211 12.46 11.36 -16.56
N ASP A 212 12.48 12.58 -16.03
CA ASP A 212 13.50 13.05 -15.12
C ASP A 212 13.02 12.78 -13.69
N TRP A 213 13.94 12.50 -12.78
CA TRP A 213 13.63 12.20 -11.38
C TRP A 213 14.10 13.35 -10.51
N GLU A 214 13.16 14.08 -9.93
CA GLU A 214 13.44 15.19 -9.04
C GLU A 214 13.43 14.73 -7.58
N ILE A 215 14.48 15.09 -6.86
CA ILE A 215 14.51 15.01 -5.41
C ILE A 215 15.35 16.17 -4.87
N THR A 216 14.83 16.89 -3.89
CA THR A 216 15.59 17.94 -3.20
C THR A 216 16.55 17.29 -2.19
N PRO A 217 17.68 17.96 -1.82
CA PRO A 217 18.58 17.44 -0.80
C PRO A 217 17.88 17.13 0.53
N GLU A 218 16.89 17.93 0.89
CA GLU A 218 16.11 17.74 2.12
C GLU A 218 15.16 16.55 2.02
N GLU A 219 14.49 16.35 0.88
CA GLU A 219 13.69 15.15 0.61
C GLU A 219 14.55 13.88 0.63
N GLN A 220 15.74 13.93 0.04
CA GLN A 220 16.69 12.82 0.03
C GLN A 220 17.18 12.49 1.44
N THR A 221 17.53 13.51 2.23
CA THR A 221 17.95 13.34 3.64
C THR A 221 16.84 12.74 4.49
N ALA A 222 15.59 13.12 4.23
CA ALA A 222 14.40 12.57 4.89
C ALA A 222 14.02 11.15 4.41
N GLY A 223 14.66 10.63 3.37
CA GLY A 223 14.32 9.35 2.76
C GLY A 223 12.99 9.34 1.99
N PHE A 224 12.51 10.51 1.55
CA PHE A 224 11.32 10.60 0.71
C PHE A 224 11.60 10.09 -0.72
N PRO A 225 10.59 9.52 -1.40
CA PRO A 225 10.78 9.02 -2.76
C PRO A 225 11.00 10.17 -3.75
N SER A 226 11.86 9.95 -4.74
CA SER A 226 12.02 10.85 -5.88
C SER A 226 10.71 10.98 -6.67
N ARG A 227 10.48 12.17 -7.22
CA ARG A 227 9.27 12.51 -7.95
C ARG A 227 9.53 12.40 -9.46
N PRO A 228 8.72 11.62 -10.20
CA PRO A 228 8.85 11.57 -11.65
C PRO A 228 8.32 12.86 -12.28
N VAL A 229 9.13 13.49 -13.13
CA VAL A 229 8.75 14.63 -13.97
C VAL A 229 8.84 14.20 -15.42
N PRO A 230 7.71 14.17 -16.17
CA PRO A 230 7.75 13.74 -17.55
C PRO A 230 8.39 14.79 -18.44
N LYS A 231 9.21 14.34 -19.39
CA LYS A 231 9.68 15.19 -20.48
C LYS A 231 8.48 15.68 -21.31
N PRO A 232 8.49 16.94 -21.81
CA PRO A 232 7.34 17.55 -22.47
C PRO A 232 6.71 16.69 -23.58
N GLU A 233 7.55 16.06 -24.41
CA GLU A 233 7.16 15.19 -25.53
C GLU A 233 6.45 13.90 -25.09
N HIS A 234 6.67 13.45 -23.84
CA HIS A 234 6.11 12.22 -23.29
C HIS A 234 4.98 12.46 -22.29
N ALA A 235 4.79 13.69 -21.80
CA ALA A 235 3.85 14.01 -20.72
C ALA A 235 2.41 13.55 -20.97
N ALA A 236 1.88 13.75 -22.17
CA ALA A 236 0.52 13.34 -22.53
C ALA A 236 0.36 11.80 -22.53
N ALA A 237 1.36 11.07 -23.02
CA ALA A 237 1.36 9.61 -23.02
C ALA A 237 1.56 9.06 -21.61
N TRP A 238 2.52 9.60 -20.84
CA TRP A 238 2.81 9.16 -19.48
C TRP A 238 1.62 9.34 -18.54
N LYS A 239 0.84 10.41 -18.70
CA LYS A 239 -0.40 10.64 -17.94
C LYS A 239 -1.40 9.47 -18.04
N LYS A 240 -1.37 8.72 -19.15
CA LYS A 240 -2.24 7.55 -19.37
C LYS A 240 -1.66 6.26 -18.78
N ARG A 241 -0.39 6.21 -18.40
CA ARG A 241 0.28 4.99 -17.92
C ARG A 241 -0.02 4.70 -16.46
N THR A 242 -1.29 4.57 -16.09
CA THR A 242 -1.75 4.30 -14.72
C THR A 242 -1.98 2.81 -14.47
N LEU A 243 -1.97 2.36 -13.21
CA LEU A 243 -2.29 0.95 -12.89
C LEU A 243 -3.71 0.59 -13.33
N THR A 244 -4.68 1.49 -13.16
CA THR A 244 -6.04 1.25 -13.67
C THR A 244 -6.05 0.99 -15.17
N ASN A 245 -5.34 1.78 -15.98
CA ASN A 245 -5.28 1.58 -17.43
C ASN A 245 -4.49 0.31 -17.78
N LEU A 246 -3.39 0.05 -17.09
CA LEU A 246 -2.59 -1.17 -17.28
C LEU A 246 -3.44 -2.44 -17.10
N TYR A 247 -4.25 -2.49 -16.04
CA TYR A 247 -5.11 -3.64 -15.77
C TYR A 247 -6.40 -3.66 -16.60
N ASN A 248 -6.83 -2.53 -17.15
CA ASN A 248 -7.89 -2.51 -18.17
C ASN A 248 -7.40 -3.11 -19.50
N GLU A 249 -6.17 -2.78 -19.92
CA GLU A 249 -5.58 -3.25 -21.18
C GLU A 249 -5.06 -4.69 -21.07
N MET A 250 -4.53 -5.07 -19.90
CA MET A 250 -3.93 -6.37 -19.61
C MET A 250 -2.99 -6.86 -20.74
N PRO A 251 -1.94 -6.09 -21.07
CA PRO A 251 -1.03 -6.45 -22.16
C PRO A 251 -0.38 -7.81 -21.91
N ALA A 252 0.03 -8.51 -22.98
CA ALA A 252 0.58 -9.86 -22.90
C ALA A 252 1.73 -10.00 -21.89
N GLY A 253 2.59 -8.98 -21.78
CA GLY A 253 3.70 -8.97 -20.82
C GLY A 253 3.26 -8.96 -19.34
N LEU A 254 2.13 -8.33 -19.03
CA LEU A 254 1.51 -8.37 -17.70
C LEU A 254 0.82 -9.72 -17.49
N LYS A 255 0.02 -10.16 -18.47
CA LYS A 255 -0.73 -11.42 -18.42
C LYS A 255 0.19 -12.62 -18.13
N LEU A 256 1.28 -12.76 -18.88
CA LEU A 256 2.22 -13.88 -18.71
C LEU A 256 2.89 -13.89 -17.32
N ARG A 257 3.19 -12.71 -16.77
CA ARG A 257 3.76 -12.59 -15.42
C ARG A 257 2.75 -12.91 -14.33
N GLN A 258 1.50 -12.49 -14.54
CA GLN A 258 0.40 -12.84 -13.66
C GLN A 258 0.18 -14.36 -13.66
N GLU A 259 0.11 -14.99 -14.83
CA GLU A 259 -0.03 -16.44 -14.95
C GLU A 259 1.13 -17.21 -14.31
N LYS A 260 2.37 -16.70 -14.46
CA LYS A 260 3.54 -17.28 -13.79
C LYS A 260 3.42 -17.20 -12.27
N LEU A 261 3.02 -16.04 -11.75
CA LEU A 261 2.79 -15.84 -10.32
C LEU A 261 1.67 -16.75 -9.81
N ASP A 262 0.55 -16.83 -10.51
CA ASP A 262 -0.59 -17.64 -10.11
C ASP A 262 -0.23 -19.12 -10.05
N LYS A 263 0.53 -19.63 -11.03
CA LYS A 263 1.06 -20.99 -11.01
C LYS A 263 1.99 -21.26 -9.82
N ALA A 264 2.87 -20.31 -9.48
CA ALA A 264 3.74 -20.45 -8.32
C ALA A 264 2.94 -20.48 -7.01
N VAL A 265 1.90 -19.65 -6.88
CA VAL A 265 1.02 -19.66 -5.71
C VAL A 265 0.21 -20.96 -5.65
N ALA A 266 -0.34 -21.42 -6.77
CA ALA A 266 -1.04 -22.71 -6.83
C ALA A 266 -0.14 -23.89 -6.41
N ALA A 267 1.13 -23.88 -6.81
CA ALA A 267 2.10 -24.89 -6.37
C ALA A 267 2.32 -24.89 -4.85
N ALA A 268 2.31 -23.71 -4.19
CA ALA A 268 2.39 -23.63 -2.73
C ALA A 268 1.13 -24.18 -2.02
N TYR A 269 -0.02 -24.22 -2.70
CA TYR A 269 -1.20 -24.94 -2.23
C TYR A 269 -1.20 -26.45 -2.59
N GLY A 270 -0.18 -26.93 -3.30
CA GLY A 270 -0.13 -28.30 -3.83
C GLY A 270 -1.08 -28.54 -5.02
N TRP A 271 -1.59 -27.49 -5.68
CA TRP A 271 -2.50 -27.60 -6.81
C TRP A 271 -1.74 -27.79 -8.13
N THR A 272 -1.28 -29.00 -8.37
CA THR A 272 -0.49 -29.35 -9.58
C THR A 272 -1.30 -29.31 -10.88
N ASP A 273 -2.62 -29.26 -10.78
CA ASP A 273 -3.56 -29.21 -11.89
C ASP A 273 -4.03 -27.78 -12.24
N TYR A 274 -3.48 -26.75 -11.60
CA TYR A 274 -3.86 -25.37 -11.87
C TYR A 274 -3.52 -24.93 -13.29
N THR A 275 -4.50 -24.35 -13.97
CA THR A 275 -4.36 -23.71 -15.28
C THR A 275 -4.94 -22.29 -15.22
N PRO A 276 -4.46 -21.36 -16.07
CA PRO A 276 -5.07 -20.03 -16.21
C PRO A 276 -6.57 -20.07 -16.53
N GLU A 277 -7.03 -21.14 -17.18
CA GLU A 277 -8.42 -21.37 -17.58
C GLU A 277 -9.30 -21.97 -16.47
N MET A 278 -8.72 -22.35 -15.33
CA MET A 278 -9.47 -22.90 -14.19
C MET A 278 -10.56 -21.90 -13.75
N PRO A 279 -11.84 -22.30 -13.62
CA PRO A 279 -12.92 -21.39 -13.21
C PRO A 279 -12.71 -20.78 -11.82
N ASP A 280 -13.14 -19.53 -11.62
CA ASP A 280 -13.05 -18.84 -10.33
C ASP A 280 -13.80 -19.63 -9.24
N GLU A 281 -14.93 -20.25 -9.57
CA GLU A 281 -15.71 -21.08 -8.64
C GLU A 281 -14.93 -22.30 -8.14
N THR A 282 -14.07 -22.87 -9.00
CA THR A 282 -13.22 -24.01 -8.61
C THR A 282 -12.16 -23.57 -7.61
N ILE A 283 -11.52 -22.42 -7.87
CA ILE A 283 -10.55 -21.82 -6.95
C ILE A 283 -11.23 -21.50 -5.61
N LEU A 284 -12.37 -20.80 -5.66
CA LEU A 284 -13.12 -20.43 -4.47
C LEU A 284 -13.56 -21.64 -3.65
N GLY A 285 -14.04 -22.71 -4.30
CA GLY A 285 -14.42 -23.95 -3.63
C GLY A 285 -13.26 -24.61 -2.88
N ARG A 286 -12.04 -24.61 -3.48
CA ARG A 286 -10.84 -25.12 -2.80
C ARG A 286 -10.44 -24.24 -1.62
N LEU A 287 -10.48 -22.92 -1.77
CA LEU A 287 -10.16 -21.99 -0.68
C LEU A 287 -11.16 -22.11 0.47
N LEU A 288 -12.46 -22.19 0.17
CA LEU A 288 -13.49 -22.36 1.20
C LEU A 288 -13.28 -23.64 2.00
N LYS A 289 -12.94 -24.75 1.34
CA LYS A 289 -12.61 -26.01 2.02
C LYS A 289 -11.43 -25.83 2.98
N LEU A 290 -10.34 -25.20 2.54
CA LEU A 290 -9.17 -24.93 3.39
C LEU A 290 -9.51 -24.02 4.58
N ASN A 291 -10.31 -22.97 4.33
CA ASN A 291 -10.75 -22.04 5.36
C ASN A 291 -11.56 -22.75 6.46
N LEU A 292 -12.48 -23.64 6.08
CA LEU A 292 -13.27 -24.45 7.03
C LEU A 292 -12.41 -25.45 7.80
N GLU A 293 -11.41 -26.06 7.15
CA GLU A 293 -10.46 -26.97 7.81
C GLU A 293 -9.61 -26.25 8.87
N MET A 294 -9.20 -25.00 8.60
CA MET A 294 -8.42 -24.19 9.54
C MET A 294 -9.23 -23.59 10.69
N ALA A 295 -10.52 -23.35 10.49
CA ALA A 295 -11.41 -22.88 11.57
C ALA A 295 -11.65 -23.95 12.65
N GLY A 296 -11.37 -25.23 12.34
CA GLY A 296 -11.70 -26.37 13.19
C GLY A 296 -13.22 -26.64 13.26
N PRO A 297 -13.65 -27.82 13.74
CA PRO A 297 -15.06 -28.03 14.04
C PRO A 297 -15.47 -27.07 15.16
N CYS A 298 -16.58 -26.35 14.95
CA CYS A 298 -17.24 -25.56 15.99
C CYS A 298 -17.49 -26.47 17.20
N GLN A 299 -16.75 -26.26 18.30
CA GLN A 299 -16.96 -26.93 19.58
C GLN A 299 -17.94 -26.12 20.43
#